data_AF-A0A8T3L050-F1
#
_entry.id   AF-A0A8T3L050-F1
#
_cell.length_a   1.000
_cell.length_b   1.000
_cell.length_c   1.000
_cell.angle_alpha   90.00
_cell.angle_beta   90.00
_cell.angle_gamma   90.00
#
_symmetry.space_group_name_H-M   'P 1'
#
loop_
_entity.id
_entity.type
_entity.pdbx_description
1 polymer ?
#
loop_
_entity_poly.entity_id
_entity_poly.type
_entity_poly.pdbx_seq_one_letter_code
_entity_poly.pdbx_strand_id
1 'polypeptide(L)'
;MADDRDDVLSRIKPVGTVAIEGQPAPAAAPAPVAAAPAATPAPAPAAAPAPAPVAAPAPAAGGSEGAALYAAKGCAGCHGPDGKTTIMPIYPTLAGQSPAYLVAQMKDIKNGARNNGQSIIMKGIIAGVSDAEIETIADWLSKQ
;
A
#
# COMPACT_ATOMS: atom_id res chain seq x y z
N MET A 1 -59.70 23.54 -33.62
CA MET A 1 -58.63 24.31 -32.93
C MET A 1 -59.13 24.79 -31.56
N ALA A 2 -59.28 23.90 -30.57
CA ALA A 2 -59.41 24.25 -29.14
C ALA A 2 -59.58 23.05 -28.16
N ASP A 3 -59.75 21.79 -28.60
CA ASP A 3 -60.31 20.75 -27.71
C ASP A 3 -59.34 19.62 -27.27
N ASP A 4 -58.04 19.71 -27.58
CA ASP A 4 -57.07 18.63 -27.29
C ASP A 4 -56.25 18.85 -25.99
N ARG A 5 -56.37 20.04 -25.37
CA ARG A 5 -55.56 20.41 -24.20
C ARG A 5 -56.17 20.01 -22.85
N ASP A 6 -57.45 19.62 -22.81
CA ASP A 6 -58.14 19.24 -21.58
C ASP A 6 -58.01 17.73 -21.25
N ASP A 7 -57.78 16.86 -22.25
CA ASP A 7 -57.62 15.41 -22.01
C ASP A 7 -56.29 15.06 -21.31
N VAL A 8 -55.22 15.79 -21.62
CA VAL A 8 -53.88 15.55 -21.05
C VAL A 8 -53.83 15.91 -19.55
N LEU A 9 -54.60 16.89 -19.09
CA LEU A 9 -54.60 17.32 -17.68
C LEU A 9 -55.42 16.41 -16.77
N SER A 10 -56.34 15.60 -17.31
CA SER A 10 -57.18 14.66 -16.55
C SER A 10 -56.42 13.40 -16.10
N ARG A 11 -55.34 13.02 -16.81
CA ARG A 11 -54.60 11.77 -16.55
C ARG A 11 -53.42 11.93 -15.59
N ILE A 12 -53.10 13.16 -15.17
CA ILE A 12 -52.00 13.43 -14.23
C ILE A 12 -52.54 13.26 -12.80
N LYS A 13 -52.50 12.02 -12.29
CA LYS A 13 -52.69 11.78 -10.85
C LYS A 13 -51.64 12.58 -10.06
N PRO A 14 -51.99 13.19 -8.92
CA PRO A 14 -50.99 13.78 -8.04
C PRO A 14 -50.04 12.66 -7.59
N VAL A 15 -48.80 12.71 -8.04
CA VAL A 15 -47.73 11.87 -7.52
C VAL A 15 -47.55 12.29 -6.07
N GLY A 16 -48.11 11.49 -5.17
CA GLY A 16 -47.84 11.55 -3.75
C GLY A 16 -46.34 11.40 -3.52
N THR A 17 -45.86 12.11 -2.51
CA THR A 17 -44.50 12.11 -1.99
C THR A 17 -43.96 10.69 -1.85
N VAL A 18 -43.22 10.23 -2.86
CA VAL A 18 -42.35 9.06 -2.71
C VAL A 18 -41.13 9.52 -1.93
N ALA A 19 -41.06 9.07 -0.68
CA ALA A 19 -39.83 9.04 0.08
C ALA A 19 -38.85 8.10 -0.65
N ILE A 20 -37.82 8.67 -1.26
CA ILE A 20 -36.67 7.93 -1.78
C ILE A 20 -35.81 7.49 -0.60
N GLU A 21 -36.11 6.29 -0.09
CA GLU A 21 -35.19 5.54 0.75
C GLU A 21 -33.98 5.14 -0.11
N GLY A 22 -32.77 5.57 0.27
CA GLY A 22 -31.52 5.06 -0.34
C GLY A 22 -30.73 6.01 -1.24
N GLN A 23 -30.61 7.29 -0.89
CA GLN A 23 -29.60 8.17 -1.50
C GLN A 23 -28.33 8.19 -0.64
N PRO A 24 -27.17 7.68 -1.14
CA PRO A 24 -25.92 7.73 -0.40
C PRO A 24 -25.48 9.20 -0.20
N ALA A 25 -25.01 9.50 1.00
CA ALA A 25 -24.49 10.81 1.37
C ALA A 25 -23.42 11.27 0.34
N PRO A 26 -23.44 12.54 -0.10
CA PRO A 26 -22.38 13.05 -0.95
C PRO A 26 -21.05 12.98 -0.21
N ALA A 27 -20.06 12.36 -0.87
CA ALA A 27 -18.67 12.41 -0.47
C ALA A 27 -18.29 13.86 -0.17
N ALA A 28 -17.84 14.11 1.06
CA ALA A 28 -17.28 15.39 1.44
C ALA A 28 -16.16 15.76 0.46
N ALA A 29 -16.34 16.88 -0.22
CA ALA A 29 -15.30 17.49 -1.03
C ALA A 29 -14.05 17.72 -0.15
N PRO A 30 -12.83 17.48 -0.67
CA PRO A 30 -11.64 17.85 0.07
C PRO A 30 -11.59 19.38 0.21
N ALA A 31 -11.43 19.85 1.45
CA ALA A 31 -11.13 21.24 1.74
C ALA A 31 -9.86 21.68 0.98
N PRO A 32 -9.75 22.95 0.55
CA PRO A 32 -8.53 23.45 -0.05
C PRO A 32 -7.39 23.36 0.97
N VAL A 33 -6.45 22.45 0.74
CA VAL A 33 -5.17 22.46 1.45
C VAL A 33 -4.44 23.73 1.03
N ALA A 34 -4.41 24.70 1.93
CA ALA A 34 -3.61 25.89 1.79
C ALA A 34 -2.16 25.49 1.48
N ALA A 35 -1.61 26.07 0.41
CA ALA A 35 -0.21 25.90 0.05
C ALA A 35 0.68 26.33 1.24
N ALA A 36 1.36 25.35 1.84
CA ALA A 36 2.39 25.62 2.83
C ALA A 36 3.56 26.36 2.16
N PRO A 37 4.15 27.38 2.79
CA PRO A 37 5.29 28.09 2.23
C PRO A 37 6.49 27.15 2.07
N ALA A 38 7.23 27.34 0.98
CA ALA A 38 8.45 26.62 0.67
C ALA A 38 9.43 26.70 1.84
N ALA A 39 9.60 25.58 2.54
CA ALA A 39 10.65 25.42 3.51
C ALA A 39 11.99 25.37 2.76
N THR A 40 12.86 26.33 3.06
CA THR A 40 14.28 26.30 2.66
C THR A 40 14.93 24.99 3.12
N PRO A 41 15.70 24.30 2.27
CA PRO A 41 16.36 23.06 2.67
C PRO A 41 17.41 23.36 3.75
N ALA A 42 17.27 22.69 4.89
CA ALA A 42 18.33 22.62 5.89
C ALA A 42 19.56 21.93 5.29
N PRO A 43 20.79 22.34 5.66
CA PRO A 43 22.00 21.70 5.17
C PRO A 43 22.03 20.24 5.60
N ALA A 44 22.35 19.34 4.65
CA ALA A 44 22.49 17.91 4.91
C ALA A 44 23.56 17.67 5.99
N PRO A 45 23.30 16.84 7.02
CA PRO A 45 24.35 16.46 7.96
C PRO A 45 25.40 15.63 7.23
N ALA A 46 26.67 15.93 7.53
CA ALA A 46 27.81 15.16 7.07
C ALA A 46 27.62 13.68 7.42
N ALA A 47 27.88 12.81 6.44
CA ALA A 47 27.70 11.37 6.53
C ALA A 47 28.45 10.80 7.75
N ALA A 48 27.67 10.29 8.71
CA ALA A 48 28.20 9.43 9.76
C ALA A 48 28.75 8.13 9.12
N PRO A 49 29.83 7.54 9.68
CA PRO A 49 30.36 6.28 9.17
C PRO A 49 29.28 5.19 9.25
N ALA A 50 29.12 4.44 8.16
CA ALA A 50 28.21 3.31 8.11
C ALA A 50 28.52 2.31 9.24
N PRO A 51 27.51 1.78 9.95
CA PRO A 51 27.74 0.74 10.95
C PRO A 51 28.34 -0.50 10.27
N ALA A 52 29.33 -1.10 10.91
CA ALA A 52 29.91 -2.38 10.50
C ALA A 52 28.81 -3.46 10.39
N PRO A 53 28.94 -4.43 9.47
CA PRO A 53 27.92 -5.45 9.30
C PRO A 53 27.80 -6.29 10.57
N VAL A 54 26.67 -6.16 11.26
CA VAL A 54 26.23 -7.17 12.21
C VAL A 54 25.82 -8.39 11.39
N ALA A 55 26.56 -9.49 11.54
CA ALA A 55 26.26 -10.73 10.85
C ALA A 55 24.84 -11.18 11.23
N ALA A 56 23.94 -11.17 10.24
CA ALA A 56 22.64 -11.81 10.38
C ALA A 56 22.86 -13.30 10.68
N PRO A 57 22.06 -13.93 11.56
CA PRO A 57 22.16 -15.36 11.80
C PRO A 57 22.00 -16.11 10.46
N ALA A 58 22.86 -17.11 10.25
CA ALA A 58 22.82 -17.95 9.06
C ALA A 58 21.42 -18.55 8.88
N PRO A 59 20.89 -18.66 7.64
CA PRO A 59 19.59 -19.25 7.42
C PRO A 59 19.58 -20.68 7.96
N ALA A 60 18.50 -21.05 8.64
CA ALA A 60 18.31 -22.40 9.13
C ALA A 60 18.45 -23.38 7.95
N ALA A 61 19.32 -24.39 8.13
CA ALA A 61 19.65 -25.37 7.12
C ALA A 61 18.37 -26.09 6.64
N GLY A 62 18.03 -25.90 5.36
CA GLY A 62 16.79 -26.36 4.73
C GLY A 62 16.03 -25.27 3.94
N GLY A 63 16.47 -24.01 4.01
CA GLY A 63 15.77 -22.87 3.41
C GLY A 63 15.85 -22.79 1.89
N SER A 64 14.72 -22.44 1.26
CA SER A 64 14.66 -22.03 -0.14
C SER A 64 15.51 -20.78 -0.40
N GLU A 65 15.88 -20.52 -1.66
CA GLU A 65 16.59 -19.29 -2.03
C GLU A 65 15.83 -18.03 -1.61
N GLY A 66 14.49 -18.04 -1.69
CA GLY A 66 13.66 -16.94 -1.22
C GLY A 66 13.78 -16.68 0.28
N ALA A 67 13.89 -17.74 1.10
CA ALA A 67 14.13 -17.60 2.54
C ALA A 67 15.50 -16.97 2.83
N ALA A 68 16.54 -17.40 2.11
CA ALA A 68 17.89 -16.86 2.25
C ALA A 68 17.95 -15.38 1.85
N LEU A 69 17.34 -15.02 0.72
CA LEU A 69 17.26 -13.64 0.25
C LEU A 69 16.46 -12.77 1.24
N TYR A 70 15.32 -13.25 1.72
CA TYR A 70 14.48 -12.52 2.67
C TYR A 70 15.24 -12.19 3.97
N ALA A 71 16.01 -13.14 4.51
CA ALA A 71 16.87 -12.90 5.66
C ALA A 71 18.01 -11.93 5.33
N ALA A 72 18.73 -12.17 4.22
CA ALA A 72 19.90 -11.39 3.82
C ALA A 72 19.59 -9.92 3.51
N LYS A 73 18.40 -9.62 2.98
CA LYS A 73 17.94 -8.24 2.70
C LYS A 73 17.34 -7.55 3.92
N GLY A 74 17.33 -8.18 5.09
CA GLY A 74 16.89 -7.58 6.35
C GLY A 74 15.36 -7.51 6.52
N CYS A 75 14.58 -8.19 5.67
CA CYS A 75 13.12 -8.16 5.70
C CYS A 75 12.57 -8.64 7.07
N ALA A 76 13.23 -9.65 7.64
CA ALA A 76 12.87 -10.24 8.92
C ALA A 76 12.92 -9.26 10.10
N GLY A 77 13.69 -8.17 10.00
CA GLY A 77 13.83 -7.18 11.08
C GLY A 77 12.54 -6.44 11.42
N CYS A 78 11.57 -6.39 10.50
CA CYS A 78 10.25 -5.79 10.74
C CYS A 78 9.11 -6.79 10.56
N HIS A 79 9.22 -7.65 9.54
CA HIS A 79 8.16 -8.58 9.15
C HIS A 79 8.26 -9.95 9.84
N GLY A 80 9.29 -10.16 10.68
CA GLY A 80 9.55 -11.43 11.34
C GLY A 80 10.19 -12.48 10.43
N PRO A 81 10.67 -13.60 10.99
CA PRO A 81 11.50 -14.57 10.30
C PRO A 81 10.84 -15.15 9.04
N ASP A 82 9.54 -15.40 9.09
CA ASP A 82 8.77 -16.04 8.01
C ASP A 82 7.70 -15.12 7.41
N GLY A 83 7.67 -13.83 7.78
CA GLY A 83 6.64 -12.90 7.32
C GLY A 83 5.25 -13.11 7.94
N LYS A 84 5.08 -14.07 8.88
CA LYS A 84 3.82 -14.42 9.55
C LYS A 84 3.51 -13.52 10.75
N THR A 85 4.43 -13.52 11.71
CA THR A 85 4.33 -12.76 12.95
C THR A 85 5.32 -11.61 12.90
N THR A 86 4.81 -10.40 12.91
CA THR A 86 5.62 -9.18 12.79
C THR A 86 6.26 -8.81 14.12
N ILE A 87 7.34 -8.02 14.07
CA ILE A 87 8.04 -7.57 15.29
C ILE A 87 7.17 -6.56 16.08
N MET A 88 6.35 -5.77 15.37
CA MET A 88 5.41 -4.82 15.93
C MET A 88 4.08 -4.84 15.15
N PRO A 89 2.93 -4.56 15.80
CA PRO A 89 1.62 -4.60 15.14
C PRO A 89 1.43 -3.62 13.97
N ILE A 90 2.28 -2.59 13.89
CA ILE A 90 2.22 -1.58 12.81
C ILE A 90 2.77 -2.11 11.48
N TYR A 91 3.58 -3.17 11.50
CA TYR A 91 4.11 -3.77 10.29
C TYR A 91 3.11 -4.77 9.72
N PRO A 92 2.98 -4.87 8.39
CA PRO A 92 2.08 -5.83 7.76
C PRO A 92 2.67 -7.24 7.77
N THR A 93 1.80 -8.23 7.94
CA THR A 93 2.06 -9.64 7.63
C THR A 93 2.22 -9.82 6.12
N LEU A 94 3.25 -10.56 5.71
CA LEU A 94 3.58 -10.82 4.31
C LEU A 94 3.31 -12.27 3.88
N ALA A 95 3.36 -13.22 4.82
CA ALA A 95 3.15 -14.63 4.55
C ALA A 95 1.74 -14.92 3.99
N GLY A 96 1.66 -15.85 3.04
CA GLY A 96 0.42 -16.27 2.40
C GLY A 96 -0.20 -15.25 1.43
N GLN A 97 0.45 -14.10 1.20
CA GLN A 97 0.02 -13.15 0.17
C GLN A 97 0.31 -13.69 -1.23
N SER A 98 -0.49 -13.26 -2.22
CA SER A 98 -0.26 -13.72 -3.59
C SER A 98 1.09 -13.21 -4.11
N PRO A 99 1.82 -14.02 -4.89
CA PRO A 99 3.14 -13.62 -5.38
C PRO A 99 3.03 -12.38 -6.29
N ALA A 100 1.99 -12.31 -7.12
CA ALA A 100 1.73 -11.15 -7.98
C ALA A 100 1.51 -9.86 -7.18
N TYR A 101 0.76 -9.94 -6.07
CA TYR A 101 0.55 -8.79 -5.19
C TYR A 101 1.86 -8.35 -4.52
N LEU A 102 2.62 -9.29 -3.97
CA LEU A 102 3.90 -8.99 -3.33
C LEU A 102 4.89 -8.35 -4.30
N VAL A 103 5.02 -8.88 -5.51
CA VAL A 103 5.88 -8.31 -6.57
C VAL A 103 5.44 -6.88 -6.91
N ALA A 104 4.13 -6.67 -7.14
CA ALA A 104 3.61 -5.34 -7.46
C ALA A 104 3.90 -4.34 -6.33
N GLN A 105 3.62 -4.70 -5.08
CA GLN A 105 3.87 -3.82 -3.94
C GLN A 105 5.36 -3.50 -3.75
N MET A 106 6.24 -4.49 -3.87
CA MET A 106 7.68 -4.26 -3.77
C MET A 106 8.20 -3.35 -4.89
N LYS A 107 7.74 -3.55 -6.13
CA LYS A 107 8.10 -2.70 -7.27
C LYS A 107 7.56 -1.27 -7.11
N ASP A 108 6.32 -1.10 -6.65
CA ASP A 108 5.71 0.21 -6.39
C ASP A 108 6.43 0.98 -5.28
N ILE A 109 6.88 0.29 -4.23
CA ILE A 109 7.65 0.93 -3.16
C ILE A 109 9.05 1.31 -3.68
N LYS A 110 9.69 0.40 -4.43
CA LYS A 110 11.03 0.61 -5.00
C LYS A 110 11.07 1.79 -5.97
N ASN A 111 10.10 1.89 -6.87
CA ASN A 111 10.01 2.99 -7.83
C ASN A 111 9.39 4.28 -7.22
N GLY A 112 8.77 4.18 -6.04
CA GLY A 112 8.16 5.31 -5.33
C GLY A 112 6.71 5.62 -5.70
N ALA A 113 6.06 4.79 -6.52
CA ALA A 113 4.61 4.86 -6.77
C ALA A 113 3.81 4.66 -5.47
N ARG A 114 4.31 3.84 -4.54
CA ARG A 114 3.80 3.71 -3.18
C ARG A 114 4.71 4.41 -2.17
N ASN A 115 4.27 5.57 -1.69
CA ASN A 115 5.06 6.48 -0.85
C ASN A 115 4.31 6.96 0.41
N ASN A 116 3.49 6.11 1.01
CA ASN A 116 2.65 6.44 2.17
C ASN A 116 3.04 5.66 3.43
N GLY A 117 2.84 6.28 4.60
CA GLY A 117 3.05 5.65 5.90
C GLY A 117 4.41 4.94 6.01
N GLN A 118 4.37 3.65 6.39
CA GLN A 118 5.58 2.83 6.58
C GLN A 118 6.29 2.43 5.27
N SER A 119 5.67 2.66 4.10
CA SER A 119 6.32 2.33 2.81
C SER A 119 7.53 3.21 2.53
N ILE A 120 7.58 4.41 3.12
CA ILE A 120 8.70 5.35 3.01
C ILE A 120 9.97 4.72 3.62
N ILE A 121 9.83 4.03 4.76
CA ILE A 121 10.95 3.33 5.40
C ILE A 121 11.35 2.11 4.56
N MET A 122 10.36 1.33 4.11
CA MET A 122 10.61 0.13 3.30
C MET A 122 11.29 0.45 1.96
N LYS A 123 11.10 1.66 1.41
CA LYS A 123 11.79 2.12 0.20
C LYS A 123 13.31 2.07 0.34
N GLY A 124 13.85 2.45 1.51
CA GLY A 124 15.29 2.37 1.78
C GLY A 124 15.81 0.93 1.80
N ILE A 125 15.01 -0.01 2.30
CA ILE A 125 15.35 -1.43 2.38
C ILE A 125 15.30 -2.08 0.98
N ILE A 126 14.23 -1.83 0.22
CA ILE A 126 14.01 -2.49 -1.08
C ILE A 126 14.89 -1.93 -2.21
N ALA A 127 15.52 -0.76 -2.02
CA ALA A 127 16.34 -0.11 -3.05
C ALA A 127 17.50 -1.00 -3.55
N GLY A 128 18.06 -1.84 -2.69
CA GLY A 128 19.15 -2.78 -3.02
C GLY A 128 18.69 -4.19 -3.42
N VAL A 129 17.41 -4.38 -3.70
CA VAL A 129 16.84 -5.68 -4.09
C VAL A 129 16.51 -5.65 -5.57
N SER A 130 17.11 -6.54 -6.36
CA SER A 130 16.85 -6.67 -7.79
C SER A 130 15.44 -7.23 -8.06
N ASP A 131 14.95 -7.07 -9.28
CA ASP A 131 13.60 -7.52 -9.65
C ASP A 131 13.47 -9.05 -9.62
N ALA A 132 14.54 -9.76 -9.99
CA ALA A 132 14.61 -11.22 -9.85
C ALA A 132 14.57 -11.65 -8.39
N GLU A 133 15.31 -10.97 -7.49
CA GLU A 133 15.25 -11.25 -6.06
C GLU A 133 13.86 -10.96 -5.47
N ILE A 134 13.19 -9.89 -5.93
CA ILE A 134 11.80 -9.57 -5.54
C ILE A 134 10.86 -10.72 -5.90
N GLU A 135 10.98 -11.27 -7.11
CA GLU A 135 10.16 -12.39 -7.57
C GLU A 135 10.43 -13.67 -6.76
N THR A 136 11.69 -13.97 -6.48
CA THR A 136 12.08 -15.13 -5.65
C THR A 136 11.58 -14.99 -4.20
N ILE A 137 11.68 -13.80 -3.60
CA ILE A 137 11.17 -13.52 -2.25
C ILE A 137 9.64 -13.64 -2.23
N ALA A 138 8.95 -13.09 -3.23
CA ALA A 138 7.49 -13.13 -3.32
C ALA A 138 6.96 -14.56 -3.47
N ASP A 139 7.57 -15.38 -4.33
CA ASP A 139 7.20 -16.78 -4.50
C ASP A 139 7.35 -17.55 -3.20
N TRP A 140 8.46 -17.36 -2.48
CA TRP A 140 8.66 -18.00 -1.18
C TRP A 140 7.61 -17.54 -0.14
N LEU A 141 7.42 -16.23 0.03
CA LEU A 141 6.44 -15.67 0.98
C LEU A 141 5.01 -16.17 0.74
N SER A 142 4.65 -16.44 -0.52
CA SER A 142 3.32 -16.97 -0.86
C SER A 142 3.06 -18.39 -0.36
N LYS A 143 4.13 -19.14 -0.05
CA LYS A 143 4.09 -20.53 0.42
C LYS A 143 4.24 -20.65 1.94
N GLN A 144 4.49 -19.54 2.63
CA GLN A 144 4.60 -19.46 4.08
C GLN A 144 3.21 -19.50 4.71
#